data_AF-A0A8T3NRI5-F1
#
_entry.id   AF-A0A8T3NRI5-F1
#
_cell.length_a   1.000
_cell.length_b   1.000
_cell.length_c   1.000
_cell.angle_alpha   90.00
_cell.angle_beta   90.00
_cell.angle_gamma   90.00
#
_symmetry.space_group_name_H-M   'P 1'
#
loop_
_entity.id
_entity.type
_entity.pdbx_description
1 polymer ?
#
loop_
_entity_poly.entity_id
_entity_poly.type
_entity_poly.pdbx_seq_one_letter_code
_entity_poly.pdbx_strand_id
1 'polypeptide(L)'
;MANPNPSPATRWRKGRSGNPSGAPKTKPITEAIKLQLQEACRFDLDGRTNLEAGVRKLMDQFVGGMPHAQKLVLEYVDGPPTQTIDIRGEVNKLAERFGMDPDELYSRTLRLIEGGNRSG
;
A
#
# COMPACT_ATOMS: atom_id res chain seq x y z
N MET A 1 17.45 -5.44 39.26
CA MET A 1 16.88 -4.98 37.98
C MET A 1 17.09 -6.10 36.96
N ALA A 2 16.05 -6.87 36.66
CA ALA A 2 16.16 -8.07 35.81
C ALA A 2 16.10 -7.69 34.32
N ASN A 3 17.09 -8.15 33.55
CA ASN A 3 17.27 -7.91 32.12
C ASN A 3 16.26 -8.77 31.32
N PRO A 4 15.36 -8.21 30.49
CA PRO A 4 14.23 -8.95 29.91
C PRO A 4 14.60 -9.63 28.58
N ASN A 5 15.77 -10.27 28.50
CA ASN A 5 16.13 -10.99 27.28
C ASN A 5 15.59 -12.42 27.38
N PRO A 6 14.64 -12.85 26.52
CA PRO A 6 14.10 -14.21 26.60
C PRO A 6 15.21 -15.24 26.41
N SER A 7 15.10 -16.36 27.14
CA SER A 7 16.13 -17.40 27.13
C SER A 7 16.38 -17.91 25.69
N PRO A 8 17.63 -18.28 25.34
CA PRO A 8 17.95 -18.78 24.00
C PRO A 8 17.09 -19.98 23.58
N ALA A 9 16.55 -20.73 24.54
CA ALA A 9 15.66 -21.87 24.33
C ALA A 9 14.24 -21.47 23.90
N THR A 10 13.76 -20.28 24.26
CA THR A 10 12.44 -19.75 23.87
C THR A 10 12.50 -18.77 22.71
N ARG A 11 13.71 -18.42 22.23
CA ARG A 11 13.89 -17.57 21.05
C ARG A 11 13.43 -18.32 19.79
N TRP A 12 12.54 -17.70 19.02
CA TRP A 12 12.14 -18.18 17.71
C TRP A 12 13.35 -18.36 16.80
N ARG A 13 13.50 -19.56 16.19
CA ARG A 13 14.57 -19.82 15.22
C ARG A 13 14.30 -19.04 13.93
N LYS A 14 15.28 -18.25 13.46
CA LYS A 14 15.22 -17.59 12.15
C LYS A 14 14.88 -18.63 11.07
N GLY A 15 13.85 -18.37 10.27
CA GLY A 15 13.45 -19.22 9.14
C GLY A 15 12.38 -20.28 9.44
N ARG A 16 11.86 -20.39 10.67
CA ARG A 16 10.62 -21.15 10.91
C ARG A 16 9.39 -20.28 10.62
N SER A 17 8.45 -20.87 9.87
CA SER A 17 7.08 -20.36 9.67
C SER A 17 6.47 -20.04 11.03
N GLY A 18 6.40 -18.76 11.39
CA GLY A 18 6.06 -18.32 12.75
C GLY A 18 6.91 -17.15 13.29
N ASN A 19 7.94 -16.67 12.58
CA ASN A 19 8.59 -15.40 12.95
C ASN A 19 7.69 -14.21 12.53
N PRO A 20 7.11 -13.44 13.47
CA PRO A 20 6.18 -12.35 13.15
C PRO A 20 6.83 -11.13 12.50
N SER A 21 8.17 -11.03 12.45
CA SER A 21 8.90 -9.84 11.97
C SER A 21 9.56 -10.00 10.60
N GLY A 22 9.05 -10.82 9.69
CA GLY A 22 9.56 -10.80 8.33
C GLY A 22 8.76 -11.62 7.34
N ALA A 23 8.10 -10.92 6.42
CA ALA A 23 7.71 -11.53 5.15
C ALA A 23 8.95 -12.18 4.50
N PRO A 24 8.79 -13.30 3.78
CA PRO A 24 9.88 -13.91 3.03
C PRO A 24 10.59 -12.84 2.18
N LYS A 25 11.92 -12.76 2.27
CA LYS A 25 12.73 -11.75 1.55
C LYS A 25 12.54 -11.82 0.03
N THR A 26 12.23 -13.01 -0.48
CA THR A 26 11.75 -13.24 -1.83
C THR A 26 10.23 -13.27 -1.79
N LYS A 27 9.54 -12.46 -2.59
CA LYS A 27 8.10 -12.59 -2.79
C LYS A 27 7.91 -13.65 -3.90
N PRO A 28 7.78 -14.95 -3.59
CA PRO A 28 7.81 -16.02 -4.61
C PRO A 28 6.75 -15.81 -5.70
N ILE A 29 5.60 -15.25 -5.31
CA ILE A 29 4.51 -14.91 -6.23
C ILE A 29 4.91 -13.79 -7.18
N THR A 30 5.55 -12.73 -6.69
CA THR A 30 5.98 -11.61 -7.55
C THR A 30 6.98 -12.08 -8.59
N GLU A 31 7.96 -12.89 -8.20
CA GLU A 31 8.94 -13.42 -9.14
C GLU A 31 8.31 -14.40 -10.15
N ALA A 32 7.40 -15.28 -9.70
CA ALA A 32 6.65 -16.14 -10.61
C ALA A 32 5.79 -15.35 -11.63
N ILE A 33 5.14 -14.28 -11.18
CA ILE A 33 4.36 -13.39 -12.06
C ILE A 33 5.28 -12.68 -13.06
N LYS A 34 6.43 -12.15 -12.62
CA LYS A 34 7.40 -11.50 -13.53
C LYS A 34 7.87 -12.46 -14.62
N LEU A 35 8.18 -13.70 -14.26
CA LEU A 35 8.58 -14.74 -15.23
C LEU A 35 7.46 -15.01 -16.23
N GLN A 36 6.24 -15.22 -15.76
CA GLN A 36 5.07 -15.44 -16.61
C GLN A 36 4.78 -14.26 -17.54
N LEU A 37 4.99 -13.02 -17.08
CA LEU A 37 4.83 -11.81 -17.89
C LEU A 37 5.85 -11.72 -19.04
N GLN A 38 7.03 -12.33 -18.90
CA GLN A 38 8.07 -12.35 -19.92
C GLN A 38 7.89 -13.49 -20.96
N GLU A 39 7.07 -14.49 -20.65
CA GLU A 39 6.76 -15.58 -21.58
C GLU A 39 5.94 -15.08 -22.77
N ALA A 40 6.08 -15.78 -23.92
CA ALA A 40 5.29 -15.51 -25.10
C ALA A 40 3.79 -15.70 -24.81
N CYS A 41 2.98 -14.76 -25.25
CA CYS A 41 1.54 -14.81 -25.09
C CYS A 41 0.98 -15.91 -25.99
N ARG A 42 0.43 -16.96 -25.37
CA ARG A 42 -0.14 -18.12 -26.08
C ARG A 42 -1.22 -17.75 -27.10
N PHE A 43 -1.90 -16.63 -26.90
CA PHE A 43 -3.05 -16.22 -27.71
C PHE A 43 -2.78 -14.95 -28.52
N ASP A 44 -1.54 -14.48 -28.61
CA ASP A 44 -1.18 -13.34 -29.45
C ASP A 44 -0.61 -13.82 -30.80
N LEU A 45 -1.26 -13.42 -31.89
CA LEU A 45 -0.84 -13.72 -33.26
C LEU A 45 0.43 -12.94 -33.64
N ASP A 46 0.70 -11.83 -32.96
CA ASP A 46 1.84 -10.95 -33.22
C ASP A 46 3.10 -11.39 -32.45
N GLY A 47 3.03 -12.53 -31.73
CA GLY A 47 4.18 -13.10 -31.02
C GLY A 47 4.67 -12.29 -29.82
N ARG A 48 3.83 -11.42 -29.26
CA ARG A 48 4.18 -10.59 -28.10
C ARG A 48 4.28 -11.41 -26.82
N THR A 49 4.92 -10.82 -25.81
CA THR A 49 4.92 -11.35 -24.44
C THR A 49 3.57 -11.14 -23.74
N ASN A 50 3.31 -11.89 -22.66
CA ASN A 50 2.13 -11.70 -21.82
C ASN A 50 2.03 -10.28 -21.27
N LEU A 51 3.17 -9.65 -20.95
CA LEU A 51 3.22 -8.25 -20.50
C LEU A 51 2.69 -7.30 -21.57
N GLU A 52 3.23 -7.36 -22.78
CA GLU A 52 2.86 -6.47 -23.88
C GLU A 52 1.39 -6.64 -24.27
N ALA A 53 0.91 -7.87 -24.33
CA ALA A 53 -0.50 -8.16 -24.59
C ALA A 53 -1.41 -7.63 -23.46
N GLY A 54 -0.97 -7.75 -22.20
CA GLY A 54 -1.68 -7.23 -21.03
C GLY A 54 -1.75 -5.70 -21.02
N VAL A 55 -0.64 -5.03 -21.28
CA VAL A 55 -0.57 -3.55 -21.38
C VAL A 55 -1.46 -3.05 -22.50
N ARG A 56 -1.45 -3.71 -23.67
CA ARG A 56 -2.33 -3.32 -24.79
C ARG A 56 -3.80 -3.41 -24.42
N LYS A 57 -4.23 -4.54 -23.82
CA LYS A 57 -5.61 -4.70 -23.33
C LYS A 57 -5.99 -3.66 -22.28
N LEU A 58 -5.07 -3.32 -21.36
CA LEU A 58 -5.30 -2.27 -20.37
C LEU A 58 -5.50 -0.91 -21.05
N MET A 59 -4.70 -0.59 -22.07
CA MET A 59 -4.85 0.64 -22.84
C MET A 59 -6.16 0.67 -23.65
N ASP A 60 -6.58 -0.46 -24.23
CA ASP A 60 -7.87 -0.56 -24.91
C ASP A 60 -9.03 -0.28 -23.95
N GLN A 61 -8.96 -0.80 -22.71
CA GLN A 61 -9.95 -0.51 -21.66
C GLN A 61 -9.90 0.96 -21.20
N PHE A 62 -8.71 1.53 -21.08
CA PHE A 62 -8.49 2.94 -20.74
C PHE A 62 -9.14 3.87 -21.77
N VAL A 63 -8.81 3.66 -23.05
CA VAL A 63 -9.35 4.44 -24.18
C VAL A 63 -10.85 4.18 -24.34
N GLY A 64 -11.30 2.94 -24.10
CA GLY A 64 -12.71 2.56 -24.11
C GLY A 64 -13.55 3.13 -22.95
N GLY A 65 -12.95 3.88 -22.04
CA GLY A 65 -13.69 4.58 -20.98
C GLY A 65 -13.99 3.73 -19.75
N MET A 66 -13.29 2.62 -19.53
CA MET A 66 -13.49 1.81 -18.33
C MET A 66 -12.96 2.55 -17.08
N PRO A 67 -13.81 2.92 -16.11
CA PRO A 67 -13.40 3.80 -15.01
C PRO A 67 -12.26 3.24 -14.16
N HIS A 68 -12.24 1.92 -13.96
CA HIS A 68 -11.18 1.26 -13.19
C HIS A 68 -9.82 1.31 -13.89
N ALA A 69 -9.78 1.12 -15.21
CA ALA A 69 -8.54 1.21 -15.99
C ALA A 69 -8.02 2.65 -16.02
N GLN A 70 -8.92 3.63 -16.18
CA GLN A 70 -8.59 5.05 -16.12
C GLN A 70 -7.98 5.46 -14.79
N LYS A 71 -8.63 5.07 -13.68
CA LYS A 71 -8.11 5.31 -12.34
C LYS A 71 -6.72 4.71 -12.16
N LEU A 72 -6.53 3.44 -12.52
CA LEU A 72 -5.27 2.74 -12.32
C LEU A 72 -4.14 3.37 -13.15
N VAL A 73 -4.38 3.71 -14.42
CA VAL A 73 -3.36 4.37 -15.25
C VAL A 73 -3.00 5.74 -14.67
N LEU A 74 -3.99 6.56 -14.29
CA LEU A 74 -3.74 7.90 -13.73
C LEU A 74 -2.98 7.82 -12.40
N GLU A 75 -3.35 6.91 -11.50
CA GLU A 75 -2.68 6.74 -10.20
C GLU A 75 -1.20 6.38 -10.33
N TYR A 76 -0.81 5.63 -11.36
CA TYR A 76 0.59 5.21 -11.58
C TYR A 76 1.38 6.19 -12.45
N VAL A 77 0.72 6.98 -13.33
CA VAL A 77 1.39 7.94 -14.23
C VAL A 77 1.53 9.30 -13.57
N ASP A 78 0.43 9.86 -13.07
CA ASP A 78 0.38 11.22 -12.49
C ASP A 78 0.46 11.19 -10.95
N GLY A 79 0.43 10.00 -10.37
CA GLY A 79 0.30 9.79 -8.94
C GLY A 79 -1.16 9.75 -8.49
N PRO A 80 -1.45 9.19 -7.31
CA PRO A 80 -2.80 9.21 -6.79
C PRO A 80 -3.22 10.67 -6.56
N PRO A 81 -4.49 11.02 -6.86
CA PRO A 81 -5.00 12.34 -6.51
C PRO A 81 -4.76 12.57 -5.02
N THR A 82 -4.06 13.66 -4.69
CA THR A 82 -3.79 14.02 -3.29
C THR A 82 -5.13 14.20 -2.58
N GLN A 83 -5.42 13.29 -1.65
CA GLN A 83 -6.61 13.39 -0.82
C GLN A 83 -6.39 14.54 0.19
N THR A 84 -6.95 15.70 -0.11
CA THR A 84 -6.98 16.82 0.85
C THR A 84 -8.02 16.50 1.91
N ILE A 85 -7.58 16.00 3.06
CA ILE A 85 -8.47 15.81 4.22
C ILE A 85 -8.67 17.18 4.87
N ASP A 86 -9.91 17.67 4.93
CA ASP A 86 -10.25 18.81 5.79
C ASP A 86 -10.28 18.35 7.24
N ILE A 87 -9.12 18.42 7.88
CA ILE A 87 -8.92 18.02 9.28
C ILE A 87 -9.83 18.85 10.20
N ARG A 88 -10.11 20.11 9.86
CA ARG A 88 -10.88 21.00 10.73
C ARG A 88 -12.36 20.62 10.75
N GLY A 89 -12.93 20.29 9.58
CA GLY A 89 -14.31 19.80 9.48
C GLY A 89 -14.55 18.50 10.26
N GLU A 90 -13.60 17.56 10.21
CA GLU A 90 -13.72 16.29 10.95
C GLU A 90 -13.49 16.46 12.46
N VAL A 91 -12.56 17.32 12.86
CA VAL A 91 -12.32 17.63 14.29
C VAL A 91 -13.55 18.27 14.93
N ASN A 92 -14.24 19.19 14.24
CA ASN A 92 -15.45 19.81 14.77
C ASN A 92 -16.56 18.78 15.05
N LYS A 93 -16.79 17.84 14.12
CA LYS A 93 -17.77 16.75 14.29
C LYS A 93 -17.41 15.84 15.46
N LEU A 94 -16.12 15.53 15.62
CA LEU A 94 -15.64 14.69 16.72
C LEU A 94 -15.74 15.42 18.06
N ALA A 95 -15.38 16.69 18.11
CA ALA A 95 -15.48 17.53 19.29
C ALA A 95 -16.93 17.63 19.80
N GLU A 96 -17.89 17.84 18.89
CA GLU A 96 -19.31 17.84 19.22
C GLU A 96 -19.79 16.48 19.75
N ARG A 97 -19.37 15.38 19.11
CA ARG A 97 -19.75 14.03 19.51
C ARG A 97 -19.20 13.62 20.88
N PHE A 98 -18.01 14.07 21.23
CA PHE A 98 -17.32 13.70 22.47
C PHE A 98 -17.36 14.78 23.55
N GLY A 99 -18.04 15.91 23.30
CA GLY A 99 -18.11 17.04 24.22
C GLY A 99 -16.75 17.67 24.53
N MET A 100 -15.82 17.65 23.56
CA MET A 100 -14.49 18.23 23.70
C MET A 100 -14.46 19.63 23.10
N ASP A 101 -13.48 20.43 23.52
CA ASP A 101 -13.18 21.70 22.85
C ASP A 101 -12.55 21.43 21.46
N PRO A 102 -13.13 21.96 20.36
CA PRO A 102 -12.62 21.73 19.02
C PRO A 102 -11.18 22.21 18.80
N ASP A 103 -10.79 23.33 19.42
CA ASP A 103 -9.45 23.90 19.25
C ASP A 103 -8.37 23.10 20.00
N GLU A 104 -8.69 22.58 21.18
CA GLU A 104 -7.85 21.62 21.90
C GLU A 104 -7.65 20.33 21.10
N LEU A 105 -8.75 19.75 20.58
CA LEU A 105 -8.70 18.53 19.80
C LEU A 105 -7.90 18.71 18.50
N TYR A 106 -8.09 19.85 17.82
CA TYR A 106 -7.36 20.21 16.61
C TYR A 106 -5.86 20.30 16.86
N SER A 107 -5.47 21.04 17.90
CA SER A 107 -4.07 21.21 18.31
C SER A 107 -3.41 19.88 18.66
N ARG A 108 -4.15 18.96 19.30
CA ARG A 108 -3.67 17.63 19.64
C ARG A 108 -3.50 16.75 18.39
N THR A 109 -4.44 16.79 17.45
CA THR A 109 -4.35 16.03 16.19
C THR A 109 -3.18 16.50 15.31
N LEU A 110 -2.93 17.81 15.21
CA LEU A 110 -1.78 18.33 14.45
C LEU A 110 -0.45 17.85 15.01
N ARG A 111 -0.26 17.87 16.34
CA ARG A 111 0.97 17.36 16.98
C ARG A 111 1.23 15.88 16.70
N LEU A 112 0.16 15.08 16.63
CA LEU A 112 0.27 13.64 16.33
C LEU A 112 0.68 13.40 14.87
N ILE A 113 0.13 14.18 13.93
CA ILE A 113 0.46 14.09 12.50
C ILE A 113 1.92 14.53 12.26
N GLU A 114 2.34 15.64 12.85
CA GLU A 114 3.72 16.15 12.71
C GLU A 114 4.76 15.32 13.46
N GLY A 115 4.37 14.69 14.57
CA GLY A 115 5.23 13.79 15.35
C GLY A 115 5.44 12.42 14.68
N GLY A 116 4.44 11.90 13.97
CA GLY A 116 4.52 10.62 13.25
C GLY A 116 5.43 10.65 12.02
N ASN A 117 5.68 11.84 11.46
CA ASN A 117 6.38 12.02 10.19
C ASN A 117 7.92 12.10 10.32
N ARG A 118 8.49 11.97 11.54
CA ARG A 118 9.94 11.99 11.80
C ARG A 118 10.58 10.63 12.06
N SER A 119 9.84 9.54 11.84
CA SER A 119 10.27 8.17 12.14
C SER A 119 10.08 7.18 10.97
N GLY A 120 9.98 7.68 9.74
CA GLY A 120 9.94 6.89 8.50
C GLY A 120 11.25 6.94 7.74
#